data_AF-A0A924NWB5-F1
#
_entry.id   AF-A0A924NWB5-F1
#
_cell.length_a   1.000
_cell.length_b   1.000
_cell.length_c   1.000
_cell.angle_alpha   90.00
_cell.angle_beta   90.00
_cell.angle_gamma   90.00
#
_symmetry.space_group_name_H-M   'P 1'
#
loop_
_entity.id
_entity.type
_entity.pdbx_description
1 polymer ?
#
loop_
_entity_poly.entity_id
_entity_poly.type
_entity_poly.pdbx_seq_one_letter_code
_entity_poly.pdbx_strand_id
1 'polypeptide(L)'
;MRTTADVTVTDKSPSPTVVRVPSDARLRFSDTSIALDVDGVAGKAYRIYRAAFGRAADIAGLNYWIVAMDGGATFDAVAADFSQSAEFKALYGATPSNADIVARLYQNVLGRKGDAAGVAYWNALLDKKLVTTAQVLAAFSESAENKQLLLPLTRLGIAYYEPGVNYGLLPTERWLAYRAKASVANGAQAKIRFNEEGAQNAAFVSNIVSWNPDWNVDLYVMSTPIPRFSYEVVDIFPLSAAERLASFQQWGAKGFIYKSTNVFGAETLNPYDVFVKSSEKSTTYSYRLEAGAFTQVTLNEQGQQGYAYRGHLYIGGKGYALYARDMKSDEAFEYVRADYKTFDSGLMEQLNTMGSRAYAYLGAVNEDDGIAALYVRSSVSAAPFSYTAIPRVASSAEAAVEAIADRARKGEAYFGDVTSVNGAMSLFYRGGWIVQPVTGVTFP
;
A
#
# COMPACT_ATOMS: atom_id res chain seq x y z
N MET A 1 -24.89 -3.06 -11.04
CA MET A 1 -25.98 -2.35 -10.34
C MET A 1 -26.55 -3.30 -9.29
N ARG A 2 -26.83 -2.86 -8.05
CA ARG A 2 -27.31 -3.74 -6.98
C ARG A 2 -28.67 -3.28 -6.47
N THR A 3 -29.61 -4.21 -6.33
CA THR A 3 -30.86 -4.06 -5.60
C THR A 3 -30.83 -4.95 -4.36
N THR A 4 -31.89 -4.94 -3.55
CA THR A 4 -32.03 -5.86 -2.42
C THR A 4 -32.11 -7.33 -2.85
N ALA A 5 -32.70 -7.61 -4.02
CA ALA A 5 -32.91 -8.97 -4.53
C ALA A 5 -31.81 -9.43 -5.50
N ASP A 6 -31.27 -8.53 -6.32
CA ASP A 6 -30.43 -8.90 -7.46
C ASP A 6 -29.20 -8.00 -7.61
N VAL A 7 -28.17 -8.54 -8.24
CA VAL A 7 -27.00 -7.81 -8.74
C VAL A 7 -26.91 -8.01 -10.25
N THR A 8 -26.84 -6.90 -10.97
CA THR A 8 -26.48 -6.89 -12.40
C THR A 8 -24.96 -6.88 -12.51
N VAL A 9 -24.42 -7.94 -13.10
CA VAL A 9 -23.02 -8.13 -13.49
C VAL A 9 -22.88 -7.86 -14.98
N THR A 10 -21.91 -7.04 -15.36
CA THR A 10 -21.64 -6.72 -16.76
C THR A 10 -20.20 -7.10 -17.07
N ASP A 11 -20.02 -7.99 -18.03
CA ASP A 11 -18.71 -8.23 -18.62
C ASP A 11 -18.26 -6.95 -19.34
N LYS A 12 -17.01 -6.54 -19.12
CA LYS A 12 -16.41 -5.34 -19.70
C LYS A 12 -15.61 -5.65 -20.97
N SER A 13 -15.74 -6.84 -21.54
CA SER A 13 -15.17 -7.18 -22.84
C SER A 13 -15.75 -6.30 -23.96
N PRO A 14 -15.11 -6.24 -25.15
CA PRO A 14 -15.62 -5.48 -26.30
C PRO A 14 -17.02 -5.89 -26.78
N SER A 15 -17.53 -7.03 -26.31
CA SER A 15 -18.90 -7.50 -26.55
C SER A 15 -19.58 -7.80 -25.21
N PRO A 16 -20.01 -6.76 -24.48
CA PRO A 16 -20.41 -6.89 -23.08
C PRO A 16 -21.68 -7.75 -22.93
N THR A 17 -21.57 -8.83 -22.18
CA THR A 17 -22.72 -9.59 -21.69
C THR A 17 -23.18 -9.08 -20.33
N VAL A 18 -24.49 -8.94 -20.16
CA VAL A 18 -25.11 -8.54 -18.90
C VAL A 18 -25.85 -9.72 -18.31
N VAL A 19 -25.52 -10.07 -17.07
CA VAL A 19 -26.16 -11.16 -16.30
C VAL A 19 -26.76 -10.58 -15.03
N ARG A 20 -27.98 -10.98 -14.69
CA ARG A 20 -28.56 -10.74 -13.37
C ARG A 20 -28.38 -11.99 -12.52
N VAL A 21 -27.88 -11.80 -11.32
CA VAL A 21 -27.68 -12.85 -10.32
C VAL A 21 -28.35 -12.45 -9.00
N PRO A 22 -28.74 -13.43 -8.16
CA PRO A 22 -29.21 -13.14 -6.81
C PRO A 22 -28.22 -12.30 -6.00
N SER A 23 -28.74 -11.49 -5.09
CA SER A 23 -27.92 -10.61 -4.23
C SER A 23 -27.04 -11.36 -3.23
N ASP A 24 -27.22 -12.67 -3.08
CA ASP A 24 -26.41 -13.58 -2.26
C ASP A 24 -25.54 -14.55 -3.08
N ALA A 25 -25.50 -14.40 -4.41
CA ALA A 25 -24.79 -15.34 -5.28
C ALA A 25 -23.25 -15.32 -5.05
N ARG A 26 -22.61 -16.44 -5.40
CA ARG A 26 -21.15 -16.56 -5.54
C ARG A 26 -20.79 -16.50 -7.02
N LEU A 27 -19.94 -15.55 -7.40
CA LEU A 27 -19.44 -15.41 -8.76
C LEU A 27 -18.02 -15.95 -8.83
N ARG A 28 -17.74 -16.86 -9.76
CA ARG A 28 -16.40 -17.39 -10.00
C ARG A 28 -15.80 -16.79 -11.27
N PHE A 29 -14.59 -16.27 -11.14
CA PHE A 29 -13.74 -15.81 -12.23
C PHE A 29 -12.49 -16.69 -12.34
N SER A 30 -11.69 -16.49 -13.38
CA SER A 30 -10.44 -17.25 -13.58
C SER A 30 -9.38 -16.94 -12.51
N ASP A 31 -9.44 -15.77 -11.89
CA ASP A 31 -8.44 -15.23 -10.97
C ASP A 31 -8.96 -15.02 -9.54
N THR A 32 -10.27 -15.01 -9.31
CA THR A 32 -10.87 -14.82 -7.98
C THR A 32 -12.32 -15.32 -7.93
N SER A 33 -12.91 -15.38 -6.74
CA SER A 33 -14.36 -15.48 -6.56
C SER A 33 -14.90 -14.29 -5.77
N ILE A 34 -16.10 -13.84 -6.13
CA ILE A 34 -16.79 -12.72 -5.48
C ILE A 34 -18.06 -13.24 -4.80
N ALA A 35 -18.09 -13.06 -3.49
CA ALA A 35 -19.23 -13.30 -2.62
C ALA A 35 -20.18 -12.10 -2.62
N LEU A 36 -21.41 -12.25 -3.12
CA LEU A 36 -22.36 -11.15 -3.12
C LEU A 36 -23.22 -11.05 -1.86
N ASP A 37 -23.24 -12.07 -1.01
CA ASP A 37 -23.92 -12.14 0.30
C ASP A 37 -23.30 -11.19 1.35
N VAL A 38 -23.25 -9.90 1.03
CA VAL A 38 -22.71 -8.84 1.89
C VAL A 38 -23.45 -8.71 3.22
N ASP A 39 -24.67 -9.22 3.31
CA ASP A 39 -25.44 -9.33 4.57
C ASP A 39 -25.41 -10.76 5.16
N GLY A 40 -24.94 -11.73 4.38
CA GLY A 40 -24.80 -13.13 4.74
C GLY A 40 -23.43 -13.48 5.34
N VAL A 41 -22.94 -14.68 5.04
CA VAL A 41 -21.74 -15.25 5.67
C VAL A 41 -20.50 -14.43 5.36
N ALA A 42 -20.24 -14.12 4.08
CA ALA A 42 -19.04 -13.38 3.72
C ALA A 42 -19.07 -11.97 4.32
N GLY A 43 -20.24 -11.32 4.29
CA GLY A 43 -20.47 -10.06 4.95
C GLY A 43 -20.09 -10.06 6.43
N LYS A 44 -20.59 -11.04 7.17
CA LYS A 44 -20.32 -11.21 8.60
C LYS A 44 -18.85 -11.50 8.88
N ALA A 45 -18.24 -12.41 8.12
CA ALA A 45 -16.82 -12.75 8.24
C ALA A 45 -15.92 -11.53 7.98
N TYR A 46 -16.25 -10.72 6.97
CA TYR A 46 -15.53 -9.49 6.67
C TYR A 46 -15.66 -8.46 7.80
N ARG A 47 -16.87 -8.25 8.30
CA ARG A 47 -17.14 -7.24 9.35
C ARG A 47 -16.53 -7.60 10.69
N ILE A 48 -16.61 -8.87 11.12
CA ILE A 48 -16.09 -9.29 12.43
C ILE A 48 -14.56 -9.16 12.47
N TYR A 49 -13.88 -9.43 11.36
CA TYR A 49 -12.43 -9.19 11.22
C TYR A 49 -12.07 -7.72 11.46
N ARG A 50 -12.76 -6.80 10.75
CA ARG A 50 -12.51 -5.36 10.91
C ARG A 50 -12.89 -4.88 12.29
N ALA A 51 -13.98 -5.41 12.85
CA ALA A 51 -14.44 -5.02 14.17
C ALA A 51 -13.48 -5.46 15.28
N ALA A 52 -12.95 -6.69 15.18
CA ALA A 52 -12.06 -7.26 16.18
C ALA A 52 -10.66 -6.63 16.13
N PHE A 53 -10.13 -6.36 14.93
CA PHE A 53 -8.72 -6.00 14.76
C PHE A 53 -8.48 -4.59 14.22
N GLY A 54 -9.52 -3.86 13.81
CA GLY A 54 -9.40 -2.52 13.24
C GLY A 54 -8.68 -2.47 11.88
N ARG A 55 -8.55 -3.62 11.19
CA ARG A 55 -7.89 -3.78 9.89
C ARG A 55 -8.72 -4.67 8.97
N ALA A 56 -8.48 -4.60 7.67
CA ALA A 56 -9.06 -5.57 6.74
C ALA A 56 -8.54 -7.00 7.02
N ALA A 57 -9.38 -7.98 6.75
CA ALA A 57 -9.01 -9.39 6.79
C ALA A 57 -7.94 -9.69 5.73
N ASP A 58 -6.98 -10.53 6.07
CA ASP A 58 -6.18 -11.20 5.05
C ASP A 58 -7.05 -12.25 4.33
N ILE A 59 -6.73 -12.56 3.07
CA ILE A 59 -7.58 -13.41 2.25
C ILE A 59 -7.65 -14.84 2.79
N ALA A 60 -6.57 -15.37 3.34
CA ALA A 60 -6.50 -16.73 3.88
C ALA A 60 -7.41 -16.88 5.11
N GLY A 61 -7.30 -15.94 6.05
CA GLY A 61 -8.15 -15.88 7.23
C GLY A 61 -9.62 -15.60 6.89
N LEU A 62 -9.89 -14.70 5.96
CA LEU A 62 -11.25 -14.46 5.48
C LEU A 62 -11.86 -15.72 4.86
N ASN A 63 -11.11 -16.40 3.99
CA ASN A 63 -11.52 -17.67 3.39
C ASN A 63 -11.79 -18.72 4.46
N TYR A 64 -10.91 -18.85 5.45
CA TYR A 64 -11.08 -19.79 6.55
C TYR A 64 -12.43 -19.58 7.26
N TRP A 65 -12.77 -18.35 7.63
CA TRP A 65 -14.03 -18.08 8.33
C TRP A 65 -15.26 -18.17 7.43
N ILE A 66 -15.16 -17.76 6.16
CA ILE A 66 -16.24 -17.97 5.19
C ILE A 66 -16.55 -19.45 5.07
N VAL A 67 -15.52 -20.28 4.88
CA VAL A 67 -15.67 -21.74 4.75
C VAL A 67 -16.19 -22.37 6.03
N ALA A 68 -15.68 -21.96 7.19
CA ALA A 68 -16.15 -22.45 8.47
C ALA A 68 -17.64 -22.14 8.69
N MET A 69 -18.06 -20.90 8.39
CA MET A 69 -19.44 -20.45 8.57
C MET A 69 -20.38 -21.04 7.51
N ASP A 70 -19.96 -21.15 6.25
CA ASP A 70 -20.70 -21.86 5.20
C ASP A 70 -20.84 -23.37 5.55
N GLY A 71 -19.85 -23.92 6.28
CA GLY A 71 -19.86 -25.27 6.84
C GLY A 71 -20.65 -25.43 8.15
N GLY A 72 -21.30 -24.36 8.64
CA GLY A 72 -22.21 -24.41 9.79
C GLY A 72 -21.67 -23.83 11.11
N ALA A 73 -20.44 -23.27 11.13
CA ALA A 73 -19.97 -22.53 12.31
C ALA A 73 -20.87 -21.31 12.58
N THR A 74 -21.28 -21.12 13.83
CA THR A 74 -22.15 -20.00 14.19
C THR A 74 -21.35 -18.70 14.29
N PHE A 75 -21.98 -17.58 13.97
CA PHE A 75 -21.34 -16.26 14.08
C PHE A 75 -20.86 -15.95 15.51
N ASP A 76 -21.61 -16.39 16.52
CA ASP A 76 -21.23 -16.22 17.92
C ASP A 76 -19.98 -17.02 18.29
N ALA A 77 -19.83 -18.23 17.76
CA ALA A 77 -18.62 -19.03 17.95
C ALA A 77 -17.41 -18.36 17.29
N VAL A 78 -17.59 -17.84 16.07
CA VAL A 78 -16.54 -17.06 15.38
C VAL A 78 -16.15 -15.83 16.22
N ALA A 79 -17.12 -15.04 16.68
CA ALA A 79 -16.83 -13.88 17.53
C ALA A 79 -16.07 -14.27 18.82
N ALA A 80 -16.39 -15.43 19.40
CA ALA A 80 -15.67 -15.96 20.55
C ALA A 80 -14.20 -16.25 20.21
N ASP A 81 -13.94 -16.96 19.10
CA ASP A 81 -12.59 -17.29 18.64
C ASP A 81 -11.76 -16.03 18.36
N PHE A 82 -12.35 -15.02 17.70
CA PHE A 82 -11.71 -13.72 17.50
C PHE A 82 -11.32 -13.08 18.83
N SER A 83 -12.25 -13.01 19.80
CA SER A 83 -12.00 -12.38 21.10
C SER A 83 -10.95 -13.12 21.96
N GLN A 84 -10.72 -14.40 21.69
CA GLN A 84 -9.75 -15.25 22.41
C GLN A 84 -8.38 -15.33 21.71
N SER A 85 -8.30 -14.87 20.45
CA SER A 85 -7.10 -14.91 19.64
C SER A 85 -5.92 -14.14 20.26
N ALA A 86 -4.70 -14.55 19.89
CA ALA A 86 -3.48 -13.86 20.31
C ALA A 86 -3.45 -12.40 19.81
N GLU A 87 -3.98 -12.14 18.61
CA GLU A 87 -4.07 -10.80 18.03
C GLU A 87 -5.02 -9.90 18.84
N PHE A 88 -6.19 -10.41 19.24
CA PHE A 88 -7.12 -9.65 20.09
C PHE A 88 -6.47 -9.29 21.43
N LYS A 89 -5.79 -10.26 22.08
CA LYS A 89 -5.05 -10.02 23.33
C LYS A 89 -3.93 -9.00 23.16
N ALA A 90 -3.23 -9.00 22.03
CA ALA A 90 -2.20 -8.01 21.73
C ALA A 90 -2.78 -6.60 21.55
N LEU A 91 -3.96 -6.49 20.92
CA LEU A 91 -4.62 -5.21 20.61
C LEU A 91 -5.38 -4.61 21.79
N TYR A 92 -6.02 -5.44 22.61
CA TYR A 92 -6.86 -4.99 23.73
C TYR A 92 -6.13 -5.10 25.08
N GLY A 93 -5.07 -5.91 25.17
CA GLY A 93 -4.36 -6.23 26.40
C GLY A 93 -4.65 -7.67 26.86
N ALA A 94 -3.78 -8.22 27.71
CA ALA A 94 -3.96 -9.58 28.23
C ALA A 94 -5.17 -9.71 29.17
N THR A 95 -5.48 -8.64 29.92
CA THR A 95 -6.59 -8.57 30.88
C THR A 95 -7.21 -7.16 30.87
N PRO A 96 -7.86 -6.73 29.77
CA PRO A 96 -8.45 -5.40 29.69
C PRO A 96 -9.65 -5.28 30.63
N SER A 97 -9.89 -4.07 31.15
CA SER A 97 -11.14 -3.80 31.85
C SER A 97 -12.31 -3.75 30.85
N ASN A 98 -13.53 -3.96 31.31
CA ASN A 98 -14.73 -3.83 30.47
C ASN A 98 -14.82 -2.44 29.82
N ALA A 99 -14.46 -1.39 30.56
CA ALA A 99 -14.41 -0.03 30.06
C ALA A 99 -13.39 0.14 28.92
N ASP A 100 -12.21 -0.47 29.03
CA ASP A 100 -11.19 -0.43 27.97
C ASP A 100 -11.66 -1.15 26.70
N ILE A 101 -12.31 -2.30 26.85
CA ILE A 101 -12.89 -3.05 25.72
C ILE A 101 -13.91 -2.19 24.99
N VAL A 102 -14.89 -1.65 25.71
CA VAL A 102 -15.97 -0.85 25.12
C VAL A 102 -15.41 0.41 24.43
N ALA A 103 -14.50 1.12 25.09
CA ALA A 103 -13.86 2.30 24.50
C ALA A 103 -13.11 1.97 23.21
N ARG A 104 -12.35 0.87 23.19
CA ARG A 104 -11.61 0.41 21.99
C ARG A 104 -12.55 -0.05 20.88
N LEU A 105 -13.67 -0.70 21.19
CA LEU A 105 -14.64 -1.11 20.16
C LEU A 105 -15.31 0.10 19.50
N TYR A 106 -15.72 1.11 20.26
CA TYR A 106 -16.21 2.36 19.67
C TYR A 106 -15.17 2.99 18.71
N GLN A 107 -13.91 3.06 19.14
CA GLN A 107 -12.86 3.64 18.33
C GLN A 107 -12.51 2.81 17.09
N ASN A 108 -12.34 1.50 17.24
CA ASN A 108 -11.86 0.62 16.18
C ASN A 108 -12.96 0.28 15.16
N VAL A 109 -14.19 0.10 15.62
CA VAL A 109 -15.31 -0.31 14.76
C VAL A 109 -16.00 0.89 14.14
N LEU A 110 -16.26 1.93 14.93
CA LEU A 110 -17.07 3.09 14.51
C LEU A 110 -16.25 4.35 14.26
N GLY A 111 -14.95 4.34 14.55
CA GLY A 111 -14.06 5.48 14.29
C GLY A 111 -14.32 6.69 15.19
N ARG A 112 -15.07 6.53 16.29
CA ARG A 112 -15.48 7.62 17.17
C ARG A 112 -15.49 7.20 18.64
N LYS A 113 -15.50 8.18 19.53
CA LYS A 113 -15.80 7.93 20.95
C LYS A 113 -17.28 7.54 21.12
N GLY A 114 -17.54 6.58 22.00
CA GLY A 114 -18.90 6.26 22.42
C GLY A 114 -19.54 7.40 23.20
N ASP A 115 -20.84 7.60 23.01
CA ASP A 115 -21.62 8.51 23.84
C ASP A 115 -21.75 7.94 25.26
N ALA A 116 -21.99 8.82 26.24
CA ALA A 116 -21.97 8.44 27.65
C ALA A 116 -23.02 7.35 27.99
N ALA A 117 -24.20 7.39 27.35
CA ALA A 117 -25.27 6.43 27.60
C ALA A 117 -24.93 5.06 26.99
N GLY A 118 -24.44 5.02 25.75
CA GLY A 118 -24.02 3.79 25.08
C GLY A 118 -22.85 3.10 25.81
N VAL A 119 -21.84 3.86 26.24
CA VAL A 119 -20.72 3.30 27.02
C VAL A 119 -21.21 2.74 28.36
N ALA A 120 -22.06 3.48 29.08
CA ALA A 120 -22.62 3.01 30.35
C ALA A 120 -23.46 1.74 30.17
N TYR A 121 -24.24 1.65 29.09
CA TYR A 121 -25.05 0.48 28.75
C TYR A 121 -24.18 -0.78 28.58
N TRP A 122 -23.17 -0.72 27.70
CA TRP A 122 -22.31 -1.88 27.44
C TRP A 122 -21.49 -2.30 28.66
N ASN A 123 -20.93 -1.34 29.40
CA ASN A 123 -20.20 -1.63 30.63
C ASN A 123 -21.09 -2.33 31.66
N ALA A 124 -22.32 -1.83 31.87
CA ALA A 124 -23.26 -2.44 32.82
C ALA A 124 -23.62 -3.89 32.45
N LEU A 125 -23.74 -4.21 31.15
CA LEU A 125 -24.00 -5.59 30.71
C LEU A 125 -22.80 -6.51 30.94
N LEU A 126 -21.59 -6.03 30.66
CA LEU A 126 -20.35 -6.79 30.88
C LEU A 126 -20.05 -6.98 32.38
N ASP A 127 -20.22 -5.94 33.20
CA ASP A 127 -19.99 -5.98 34.65
C ASP A 127 -20.94 -6.95 35.36
N LYS A 128 -22.21 -7.00 34.90
CA LYS A 128 -23.21 -7.95 35.37
C LYS A 128 -23.07 -9.35 34.75
N LYS A 129 -22.11 -9.55 33.84
CA LYS A 129 -21.88 -10.79 33.08
C LYS A 129 -23.12 -11.27 32.31
N LEU A 130 -23.98 -10.33 31.90
CA LEU A 130 -25.17 -10.61 31.08
C LEU A 130 -24.80 -10.84 29.61
N VAL A 131 -23.66 -10.29 29.19
CA VAL A 131 -23.05 -10.52 27.88
C VAL A 131 -21.56 -10.79 28.04
N THR A 132 -20.98 -11.48 27.07
CA THR A 132 -19.54 -11.68 26.95
C THR A 132 -18.90 -10.63 26.05
N THR A 133 -17.58 -10.47 26.14
CA THR A 133 -16.81 -9.64 25.19
C THR A 133 -17.07 -10.02 23.74
N ALA A 134 -17.18 -11.32 23.45
CA ALA A 134 -17.50 -11.83 22.13
C ALA A 134 -18.87 -11.35 21.62
N GLN A 135 -19.88 -11.36 22.49
CA GLN A 135 -21.22 -10.89 22.15
C GLN A 135 -21.26 -9.37 21.92
N VAL A 136 -20.50 -8.59 22.69
CA VAL A 136 -20.35 -7.15 22.46
C VAL A 136 -19.65 -6.88 21.14
N LEU A 137 -18.54 -7.58 20.86
CA LEU A 137 -17.83 -7.50 19.58
C LEU A 137 -18.76 -7.83 18.39
N ALA A 138 -19.54 -8.91 18.48
CA ALA A 138 -20.52 -9.31 17.47
C ALA A 138 -21.58 -8.21 17.26
N ALA A 139 -22.09 -7.61 18.34
CA ALA A 139 -23.07 -6.54 18.28
C ALA A 139 -22.52 -5.27 17.61
N PHE A 140 -21.28 -4.87 17.90
CA PHE A 140 -20.63 -3.76 17.22
C PHE A 140 -20.39 -4.07 15.73
N SER A 141 -19.89 -5.27 15.42
CA SER A 141 -19.67 -5.74 14.06
C SER A 141 -20.92 -5.66 13.19
N GLU A 142 -22.06 -6.10 13.73
CA GLU A 142 -23.33 -6.15 12.98
C GLU A 142 -24.22 -4.92 13.17
N SER A 143 -23.74 -3.88 13.85
CA SER A 143 -24.48 -2.63 14.01
C SER A 143 -24.76 -1.98 12.65
N ALA A 144 -25.93 -1.33 12.53
CA ALA A 144 -26.31 -0.61 11.31
C ALA A 144 -25.27 0.46 10.92
N GLU A 145 -24.68 1.13 11.91
CA GLU A 145 -23.63 2.13 11.71
C GLU A 145 -22.37 1.50 11.08
N ASN A 146 -21.88 0.37 11.63
CA ASN A 146 -20.72 -0.31 11.05
C ASN A 146 -21.00 -0.83 9.63
N LYS A 147 -22.19 -1.39 9.39
CA LYS A 147 -22.60 -1.83 8.04
C LYS A 147 -22.59 -0.67 7.05
N GLN A 148 -23.07 0.51 7.45
CA GLN A 148 -23.07 1.70 6.62
C GLN A 148 -21.65 2.21 6.35
N LEU A 149 -20.77 2.23 7.36
CA LEU A 149 -19.36 2.60 7.23
C LEU A 149 -18.61 1.70 6.25
N LEU A 150 -18.96 0.41 6.20
CA LEU A 150 -18.30 -0.58 5.35
C LEU A 150 -18.94 -0.78 3.99
N LEU A 151 -20.12 -0.21 3.75
CA LEU A 151 -20.84 -0.31 2.48
C LEU A 151 -19.99 0.11 1.26
N PRO A 152 -19.17 1.19 1.28
CA PRO A 152 -18.32 1.54 0.15
C PRO A 152 -17.33 0.44 -0.23
N LEU A 153 -16.91 -0.39 0.75
CA LEU A 153 -15.95 -1.47 0.57
C LEU A 153 -16.62 -2.79 0.15
N THR A 154 -17.83 -3.05 0.62
CA THR A 154 -18.50 -4.35 0.42
C THR A 154 -19.55 -4.35 -0.69
N ARG A 155 -20.03 -3.19 -1.15
CA ARG A 155 -21.16 -3.08 -2.09
C ARG A 155 -21.01 -3.85 -3.42
N LEU A 156 -19.77 -4.11 -3.84
CA LEU A 156 -19.46 -4.88 -5.06
C LEU A 156 -19.28 -6.39 -4.81
N GLY A 157 -19.50 -6.83 -3.57
CA GLY A 157 -19.19 -8.17 -3.10
C GLY A 157 -17.85 -8.23 -2.38
N ILE A 158 -17.55 -9.40 -1.84
CA ILE A 158 -16.38 -9.69 -1.03
C ILE A 158 -15.53 -10.70 -1.79
N ALA A 159 -14.29 -10.36 -2.09
CA ALA A 159 -13.40 -11.27 -2.79
C ALA A 159 -12.90 -12.37 -1.84
N TYR A 160 -12.87 -13.60 -2.33
CA TYR A 160 -12.45 -14.79 -1.59
C TYR A 160 -11.90 -15.84 -2.57
N TYR A 161 -11.22 -16.87 -2.05
CA TYR A 161 -10.80 -18.03 -2.84
C TYR A 161 -11.53 -19.28 -2.39
N GLU A 162 -12.12 -19.98 -3.34
CA GLU A 162 -12.83 -21.22 -3.08
C GLU A 162 -11.87 -22.36 -2.76
N PRO A 163 -12.16 -23.17 -1.72
CA PRO A 163 -11.35 -24.36 -1.42
C PRO A 163 -11.23 -25.29 -2.62
N GLY A 164 -10.00 -25.72 -2.91
CA GLY A 164 -9.72 -26.67 -3.99
C GLY A 164 -9.71 -26.07 -5.41
N VAL A 165 -9.88 -24.76 -5.56
CA VAL A 165 -9.75 -24.07 -6.85
C VAL A 165 -8.36 -23.45 -6.99
N ASN A 166 -7.67 -23.74 -8.10
CA ASN A 166 -6.40 -23.11 -8.45
C ASN A 166 -6.66 -21.93 -9.37
N TYR A 167 -6.52 -20.71 -8.84
CA TYR A 167 -6.70 -19.46 -9.58
C TYR A 167 -5.42 -19.01 -10.34
N GLY A 168 -4.42 -19.88 -10.50
CA GLY A 168 -3.10 -19.54 -11.07
C GLY A 168 -2.12 -19.02 -10.02
N LEU A 169 -0.88 -18.68 -10.42
CA LEU A 169 0.15 -18.13 -9.53
C LEU A 169 -0.43 -16.98 -8.71
N LEU A 170 -0.64 -17.27 -7.43
CA LEU A 170 -1.24 -16.38 -6.47
C LEU A 170 -0.45 -15.06 -6.48
N PRO A 171 -1.09 -13.89 -6.67
CA PRO A 171 -0.67 -12.75 -5.89
C PRO A 171 -1.09 -13.11 -4.46
N THR A 172 -0.23 -13.85 -3.75
CA THR A 172 -0.39 -13.94 -2.30
C THR A 172 -0.47 -12.49 -1.78
N GLU A 173 -1.52 -12.19 -1.03
CA GLU A 173 -1.45 -11.32 0.15
C GLU A 173 -1.33 -9.79 0.05
N ARG A 174 -1.64 -9.09 -1.06
CA ARG A 174 -1.86 -7.62 -0.99
C ARG A 174 -2.89 -7.09 -2.00
N TRP A 175 -4.05 -6.62 -1.53
CA TRP A 175 -4.89 -5.74 -2.34
C TRP A 175 -4.26 -4.36 -2.43
N LEU A 176 -3.61 -4.04 -3.56
CA LEU A 176 -3.21 -2.66 -3.82
C LEU A 176 -4.45 -1.84 -4.19
N ALA A 177 -4.77 -0.85 -3.36
CA ALA A 177 -5.73 0.19 -3.65
C ALA A 177 -5.00 1.53 -3.63
N TYR A 178 -5.41 2.46 -4.47
CA TYR A 178 -4.79 3.77 -4.55
C TYR A 178 -5.79 4.84 -4.16
N ARG A 179 -5.30 5.89 -3.50
CA ARG A 179 -6.08 7.11 -3.26
C ARG A 179 -5.20 8.33 -3.43
N ALA A 180 -5.83 9.44 -3.76
CA ALA A 180 -5.18 10.73 -3.87
C ALA A 180 -5.77 11.73 -2.89
N LYS A 181 -4.94 12.68 -2.49
CA LYS A 181 -5.33 13.90 -1.77
C LYS A 181 -4.74 15.08 -2.50
N ALA A 182 -5.43 16.22 -2.52
CA ALA A 182 -4.84 17.46 -3.00
C ALA A 182 -3.50 17.70 -2.31
N SER A 183 -2.47 18.04 -3.09
CA SER A 183 -1.13 18.27 -2.55
C SER A 183 -1.14 19.44 -1.58
N VAL A 184 -0.38 19.29 -0.50
CA VAL A 184 -0.22 20.33 0.53
C VAL A 184 0.75 21.43 0.10
N ALA A 185 0.70 22.58 0.78
CA ALA A 185 1.45 23.77 0.38
C ALA A 185 2.91 23.79 0.87
N ASN A 186 3.30 22.97 1.85
CA ASN A 186 4.67 22.97 2.38
C ASN A 186 5.00 21.66 3.12
N GLY A 187 6.29 21.47 3.45
CA GLY A 187 6.79 20.28 4.13
C GLY A 187 6.17 20.02 5.51
N ALA A 188 5.81 21.06 6.28
CA ALA A 188 5.17 20.89 7.59
C ALA A 188 3.76 20.30 7.46
N GLN A 189 2.97 20.80 6.51
CA GLN A 189 1.66 20.24 6.18
C GLN A 189 1.78 18.84 5.59
N ALA A 190 2.82 18.59 4.77
CA ALA A 190 3.09 17.26 4.19
C ALA A 190 3.35 16.25 5.30
N LYS A 191 4.18 16.60 6.30
CA LYS A 191 4.44 15.73 7.46
C LYS A 191 3.16 15.35 8.18
N ILE A 192 2.28 16.33 8.46
CA ILE A 192 1.01 16.07 9.14
C ILE A 192 0.15 15.12 8.30
N ARG A 193 -0.08 15.47 7.03
CA ARG A 193 -0.89 14.66 6.09
C ARG A 193 -0.36 13.23 5.98
N PHE A 194 0.95 13.07 5.77
CA PHE A 194 1.55 11.75 5.56
C PHE A 194 1.42 10.86 6.80
N ASN A 195 1.53 11.42 8.01
CA ASN A 195 1.31 10.66 9.24
C ASN A 195 -0.18 10.33 9.49
N GLU A 196 -1.11 11.23 9.15
CA GLU A 196 -2.56 10.96 9.22
C GLU A 196 -2.95 9.81 8.27
N GLU A 197 -2.41 9.81 7.06
CA GLU A 197 -2.62 8.78 6.04
C GLU A 197 -1.91 7.47 6.43
N GLY A 198 -0.66 7.57 6.91
CA GLY A 198 0.14 6.43 7.38
C GLY A 198 -0.49 5.69 8.56
N ALA A 199 -1.18 6.41 9.46
CA ALA A 199 -1.97 5.80 10.54
C ALA A 199 -3.16 4.97 10.03
N GLN A 200 -3.65 5.27 8.82
CA GLN A 200 -4.77 4.61 8.15
C GLN A 200 -4.31 3.61 7.08
N ASN A 201 -3.11 3.04 7.22
CA ASN A 201 -2.60 2.03 6.29
C ASN A 201 -2.46 2.60 4.85
N ALA A 202 -2.02 3.84 4.71
CA ALA A 202 -1.74 4.44 3.41
C ALA A 202 -0.27 4.89 3.33
N ALA A 203 0.48 4.31 2.39
CA ALA A 203 1.86 4.67 2.12
C ALA A 203 1.93 5.75 1.05
N PHE A 204 2.65 6.84 1.30
CA PHE A 204 2.94 7.85 0.29
C PHE A 204 3.79 7.24 -0.83
N VAL A 205 3.34 7.39 -2.07
CA VAL A 205 4.02 6.88 -3.27
C VAL A 205 4.88 7.97 -3.86
N SER A 206 4.23 9.05 -4.32
CA SER A 206 4.80 10.24 -4.94
C SER A 206 3.74 11.35 -5.00
N ASN A 207 4.16 12.57 -5.28
CA ASN A 207 3.28 13.59 -5.83
C ASN A 207 3.05 13.30 -7.33
N ILE A 208 1.83 13.53 -7.79
CA ILE A 208 1.46 13.57 -9.20
C ILE A 208 1.29 15.05 -9.54
N VAL A 209 2.24 15.59 -10.30
CA VAL A 209 2.23 17.00 -10.71
C VAL A 209 1.58 17.14 -12.08
N SER A 210 0.83 18.22 -12.25
CA SER A 210 0.15 18.64 -13.47
C SER A 210 0.51 20.09 -13.78
N TRP A 211 0.38 20.46 -15.06
CA TRP A 211 0.48 21.86 -15.49
C TRP A 211 -0.61 22.74 -14.90
N ASN A 212 -1.75 22.14 -14.51
CA ASN A 212 -2.74 22.78 -13.68
C ASN A 212 -2.44 22.48 -12.20
N PRO A 213 -2.03 23.47 -11.38
CA PRO A 213 -1.69 23.28 -9.98
C PRO A 213 -2.85 22.69 -9.16
N ASP A 214 -4.10 22.96 -9.53
CA ASP A 214 -5.29 22.43 -8.86
C ASP A 214 -5.43 20.91 -9.01
N TRP A 215 -4.66 20.30 -9.92
CA TRP A 215 -4.65 18.85 -10.16
C TRP A 215 -3.44 18.16 -9.51
N ASN A 216 -2.62 18.90 -8.76
CA ASN A 216 -1.52 18.31 -8.02
C ASN A 216 -2.08 17.48 -6.86
N VAL A 217 -1.72 16.20 -6.84
CA VAL A 217 -2.17 15.29 -5.79
C VAL A 217 -1.03 14.47 -5.22
N ASP A 218 -1.13 14.18 -3.93
CA ASP A 218 -0.29 13.21 -3.25
C ASP A 218 -0.93 11.84 -3.41
N LEU A 219 -0.24 10.93 -4.10
CA LEU A 219 -0.70 9.56 -4.34
C LEU A 219 -0.30 8.67 -3.17
N TYR A 220 -1.26 7.90 -2.66
CA TYR A 220 -1.05 6.91 -1.64
C TYR A 220 -1.43 5.53 -2.15
N VAL A 221 -0.64 4.54 -1.76
CA VAL A 221 -0.95 3.13 -1.93
C VAL A 221 -1.37 2.54 -0.60
N MET A 222 -2.48 1.83 -0.64
CA MET A 222 -3.02 1.01 0.42
C MET A 222 -2.87 -0.43 -0.05
N SER A 223 -2.52 -1.31 0.86
CA SER A 223 -2.39 -2.75 0.78
C SER A 223 -3.39 -3.37 1.76
N THR A 224 -3.63 -4.67 1.75
CA THR A 224 -4.21 -5.38 2.91
C THR A 224 -3.64 -6.80 2.95
N PRO A 225 -3.08 -7.27 4.08
CA PRO A 225 -2.80 -6.53 5.33
C PRO A 225 -1.68 -5.47 5.14
N ILE A 226 -1.61 -4.43 5.99
CA ILE A 226 -0.49 -3.47 5.97
C ILE A 226 -0.02 -3.05 7.36
N PRO A 227 1.28 -2.76 7.47
CA PRO A 227 1.78 -1.88 8.52
C PRO A 227 1.14 -0.49 8.51
N ARG A 228 1.19 0.18 9.67
CA ARG A 228 1.06 1.62 9.75
C ARG A 228 2.40 2.27 9.40
N PHE A 229 2.35 3.50 8.93
CA PHE A 229 3.53 4.26 8.53
C PHE A 229 3.66 5.54 9.34
N SER A 230 4.90 5.89 9.66
CA SER A 230 5.24 7.19 10.23
C SER A 230 6.21 7.89 9.30
N TYR A 231 6.09 9.21 9.19
CA TYR A 231 6.86 10.03 8.26
C TYR A 231 7.57 11.18 8.94
N GLU A 232 8.75 11.48 8.42
CA GLU A 232 9.52 12.67 8.74
C GLU A 232 9.81 13.42 7.44
N VAL A 233 9.58 14.73 7.46
CA VAL A 233 9.79 15.62 6.31
C VAL A 233 10.75 16.70 6.77
N VAL A 234 11.93 16.73 6.16
CA VAL A 234 13.07 17.51 6.63
C VAL A 234 13.40 18.56 5.59
N ASP A 235 13.45 19.82 6.01
CA ASP A 235 13.97 20.90 5.16
C ASP A 235 15.47 20.68 4.94
N ILE A 236 15.88 20.70 3.68
CA ILE A 236 17.27 20.45 3.29
C ILE A 236 17.96 21.65 2.69
N PHE A 237 17.31 22.83 2.67
CA PHE A 237 17.92 24.04 2.14
C PHE A 237 18.36 25.00 3.26
N PRO A 238 19.65 25.41 3.34
CA PRO A 238 20.81 24.93 2.58
C PRO A 238 21.67 23.94 3.40
N LEU A 239 21.49 22.63 3.21
CA LEU A 239 22.39 21.61 3.78
C LEU A 239 23.50 21.24 2.79
N SER A 240 24.73 21.16 3.28
CA SER A 240 25.86 20.54 2.58
C SER A 240 25.69 19.01 2.47
N ALA A 241 26.50 18.37 1.62
CA ALA A 241 26.48 16.91 1.49
C ALA A 241 26.78 16.19 2.82
N ALA A 242 27.68 16.74 3.64
CA ALA A 242 28.02 16.20 4.95
C ALA A 242 26.85 16.33 5.95
N GLU A 243 26.19 17.49 5.99
CA GLU A 243 25.02 17.72 6.85
C GLU A 243 23.83 16.87 6.43
N ARG A 244 23.61 16.71 5.12
CA ARG A 244 22.55 15.86 4.58
C ARG A 244 22.82 14.39 4.88
N LEU A 245 24.07 13.91 4.76
CA LEU A 245 24.47 12.58 5.19
C LEU A 245 24.26 12.38 6.71
N ALA A 246 24.62 13.36 7.54
CA ALA A 246 24.38 13.30 8.98
C ALA A 246 22.87 13.18 9.30
N SER A 247 22.01 13.91 8.58
CA SER A 247 20.55 13.78 8.67
C SER A 247 20.08 12.37 8.30
N PHE A 248 20.58 11.81 7.19
CA PHE A 248 20.26 10.42 6.80
C PHE A 248 20.62 9.43 7.90
N GLN A 249 21.83 9.52 8.48
CA GLN A 249 22.25 8.63 9.56
C GLN A 249 21.38 8.80 10.82
N GLN A 250 21.04 10.04 11.19
CA GLN A 250 20.19 10.33 12.34
C GLN A 250 18.83 9.65 12.23
N TRP A 251 18.19 9.74 11.06
CA TRP A 251 16.88 9.12 10.82
C TRP A 251 16.99 7.60 10.64
N GLY A 252 18.04 7.12 9.98
CA GLY A 252 18.35 5.69 9.86
C GLY A 252 18.47 4.98 11.21
N ALA A 253 19.17 5.60 12.17
CA ALA A 253 19.29 5.10 13.54
C ALA A 253 17.95 5.03 14.28
N LYS A 254 16.96 5.84 13.89
CA LYS A 254 15.59 5.82 14.42
C LYS A 254 14.67 4.83 13.68
N GLY A 255 15.19 4.11 12.70
CA GLY A 255 14.44 3.15 11.87
C GLY A 255 13.65 3.78 10.74
N PHE A 256 13.99 5.02 10.36
CA PHE A 256 13.42 5.68 9.21
C PHE A 256 14.30 5.49 7.98
N ILE A 257 13.67 5.11 6.88
CA ILE A 257 14.33 4.93 5.59
C ILE A 257 13.92 6.05 4.63
N TYR A 258 14.89 6.57 3.88
CA TYR A 258 14.69 7.64 2.89
C TYR A 258 13.75 7.15 1.78
N LYS A 259 12.76 7.98 1.45
CA LYS A 259 11.76 7.70 0.42
C LYS A 259 11.99 8.47 -0.86
N SER A 260 12.23 9.78 -0.75
CA SER A 260 12.33 10.70 -1.91
C SER A 260 12.63 12.12 -1.43
N THR A 261 13.10 12.96 -2.35
CA THR A 261 13.16 14.42 -2.17
C THR A 261 11.99 15.02 -2.93
N ASN A 262 11.17 15.83 -2.26
CA ASN A 262 9.98 16.42 -2.85
C ASN A 262 9.97 17.93 -2.66
N VAL A 263 9.36 18.63 -3.61
CA VAL A 263 9.00 20.04 -3.47
C VAL A 263 7.51 20.12 -3.18
N PHE A 264 7.14 20.85 -2.13
CA PHE A 264 5.75 21.06 -1.74
C PHE A 264 5.37 22.54 -1.95
N GLY A 265 4.19 22.77 -2.50
CA GLY A 265 3.68 24.12 -2.82
C GLY A 265 4.39 24.84 -3.97
N ALA A 266 3.89 26.03 -4.29
CA ALA A 266 4.36 26.86 -5.41
C ALA A 266 5.25 28.05 -4.99
N GLU A 267 5.30 28.39 -3.69
CA GLU A 267 5.83 29.69 -3.26
C GLU A 267 7.35 29.72 -3.02
N THR A 268 7.94 28.65 -2.50
CA THR A 268 9.38 28.65 -2.15
C THR A 268 10.22 27.69 -2.98
N LEU A 269 9.61 26.74 -3.70
CA LEU A 269 10.29 25.62 -4.39
C LEU A 269 11.34 24.89 -3.53
N ASN A 270 11.26 25.01 -2.19
CA ASN A 270 12.23 24.40 -1.29
C ASN A 270 12.07 22.88 -1.34
N PRO A 271 13.15 22.13 -1.58
CA PRO A 271 13.12 20.68 -1.53
C PRO A 271 13.14 20.20 -0.07
N TYR A 272 12.46 19.07 0.17
CA TYR A 272 12.39 18.40 1.46
C TYR A 272 12.71 16.92 1.29
N ASP A 273 13.52 16.37 2.20
CA ASP A 273 13.71 14.93 2.27
C ASP A 273 12.59 14.28 3.06
N VAL A 274 11.95 13.28 2.45
CA VAL A 274 10.88 12.49 3.04
C VAL A 274 11.45 11.16 3.49
N PHE A 275 11.26 10.86 4.76
CA PHE A 275 11.62 9.60 5.39
C PHE A 275 10.38 8.88 5.88
N VAL A 276 10.44 7.56 5.91
CA VAL A 276 9.31 6.72 6.28
C VAL A 276 9.74 5.54 7.15
N LYS A 277 8.89 5.16 8.10
CA LYS A 277 9.07 4.02 8.99
C LYS A 277 7.84 3.13 9.01
N SER A 278 8.03 1.82 8.90
CA SER A 278 6.98 0.81 9.09
C SER A 278 6.72 0.54 10.57
N SER A 279 5.48 0.23 10.93
CA SER A 279 5.19 -0.41 12.22
C SER A 279 5.65 -1.87 12.30
N GLU A 280 5.85 -2.56 11.17
CA GLU A 280 6.21 -3.99 11.14
C GLU A 280 7.72 -4.23 11.11
N LYS A 281 8.52 -3.25 10.69
CA LYS A 281 9.97 -3.36 10.64
C LYS A 281 10.61 -2.67 11.85
N SER A 282 11.27 -3.44 12.69
CA SER A 282 12.05 -2.95 13.85
C SER A 282 13.54 -2.78 13.53
N THR A 283 13.90 -2.52 12.28
CA THR A 283 15.30 -2.38 11.84
C THR A 283 15.79 -0.93 11.93
N THR A 284 17.10 -0.76 11.86
CA THR A 284 17.77 0.53 11.63
C THR A 284 18.45 0.51 10.28
N TYR A 285 18.77 1.69 9.77
CA TYR A 285 19.40 1.85 8.46
C TYR A 285 20.72 2.61 8.57
N SER A 286 21.72 2.16 7.83
CA SER A 286 22.96 2.89 7.59
C SER A 286 22.95 3.46 6.18
N TYR A 287 23.42 4.69 6.02
CA TYR A 287 23.49 5.36 4.72
C TYR A 287 24.91 5.55 4.21
N ARG A 288 25.04 5.65 2.90
CA ARG A 288 26.24 6.15 2.21
C ARG A 288 25.83 7.17 1.18
N LEU A 289 26.67 8.19 1.00
CA LEU A 289 26.49 9.22 0.01
C LEU A 289 27.80 9.34 -0.76
N GLU A 290 27.84 8.70 -1.93
CA GLU A 290 29.07 8.55 -2.71
C GLU A 290 29.12 9.61 -3.82
N ALA A 291 30.24 10.30 -3.92
CA ALA A 291 30.53 11.23 -5.00
C ALA A 291 31.29 10.53 -6.12
N GLY A 292 31.18 11.05 -7.35
CA GLY A 292 31.98 10.60 -8.48
C GLY A 292 31.17 9.82 -9.52
N ALA A 293 31.88 9.16 -10.43
CA ALA A 293 31.30 8.52 -11.60
C ALA A 293 30.33 7.38 -11.20
N PHE A 294 29.12 7.47 -11.74
CA PHE A 294 28.05 6.52 -11.47
C PHE A 294 28.16 5.30 -12.40
N THR A 295 29.10 4.41 -12.10
CA THR A 295 29.37 3.22 -12.93
C THR A 295 28.65 1.99 -12.41
N GLN A 296 28.39 1.02 -13.30
CA GLN A 296 27.87 -0.29 -12.89
C GLN A 296 28.80 -1.01 -11.89
N VAL A 297 30.12 -0.80 -11.99
CA VAL A 297 31.11 -1.42 -11.08
C VAL A 297 30.91 -0.87 -9.67
N THR A 298 30.93 0.46 -9.51
CA THR A 298 30.78 1.11 -8.20
C THR A 298 29.42 0.82 -7.57
N LEU A 299 28.35 0.77 -8.38
CA LEU A 299 27.02 0.33 -7.93
C LEU A 299 27.03 -1.08 -7.34
N ASN A 300 27.64 -2.03 -8.05
CA ASN A 300 27.70 -3.42 -7.60
C ASN A 300 28.60 -3.60 -6.38
N GLU A 301 29.69 -2.85 -6.26
CA GLU A 301 30.54 -2.85 -5.05
C GLU A 301 29.75 -2.46 -3.79
N GLN A 302 28.86 -1.47 -3.91
CA GLN A 302 27.95 -1.07 -2.82
C GLN A 302 26.86 -2.14 -2.60
N GLY A 303 26.27 -2.66 -3.67
CA GLY A 303 25.23 -3.68 -3.63
C GLY A 303 25.65 -4.99 -2.96
N GLN A 304 26.88 -5.46 -3.21
CA GLN A 304 27.45 -6.64 -2.55
C GLN A 304 27.69 -6.43 -1.05
N GLN A 305 27.81 -5.18 -0.60
CA GLN A 305 27.89 -4.83 0.82
C GLN A 305 26.52 -4.61 1.48
N GLY A 306 25.42 -4.93 0.76
CA GLY A 306 24.04 -4.78 1.23
C GLY A 306 23.49 -3.35 1.17
N TYR A 307 24.18 -2.44 0.47
CA TYR A 307 23.73 -1.07 0.28
C TYR A 307 22.84 -0.97 -0.96
N ALA A 308 21.53 -0.83 -0.73
CA ALA A 308 20.55 -0.59 -1.78
C ALA A 308 20.65 0.86 -2.28
N TYR A 309 20.67 1.07 -3.59
CA TYR A 309 20.63 2.39 -4.20
C TYR A 309 19.29 3.07 -3.92
N ARG A 310 19.34 4.35 -3.58
CA ARG A 310 18.21 5.18 -3.14
C ARG A 310 18.04 6.47 -3.94
N GLY A 311 18.68 6.58 -5.10
CA GLY A 311 18.51 7.71 -5.99
C GLY A 311 19.76 8.59 -6.09
N HIS A 312 19.69 9.50 -7.06
CA HIS A 312 20.76 10.43 -7.40
C HIS A 312 20.40 11.82 -6.87
N LEU A 313 21.25 12.40 -6.03
CA LEU A 313 21.02 13.67 -5.38
C LEU A 313 21.96 14.74 -5.92
N TYR A 314 21.43 15.91 -6.27
CA TYR A 314 22.23 17.08 -6.60
C TYR A 314 22.35 17.98 -5.37
N ILE A 315 23.56 18.14 -4.84
CA ILE A 315 23.84 18.94 -3.64
C ILE A 315 24.96 19.91 -3.97
N GLY A 316 24.69 21.21 -3.89
CA GLY A 316 25.67 22.25 -4.24
C GLY A 316 26.19 22.12 -5.68
N GLY A 317 25.34 21.69 -6.62
CA GLY A 317 25.69 21.49 -8.03
C GLY A 317 26.48 20.21 -8.35
N LYS A 318 26.72 19.35 -7.36
CA LYS A 318 27.40 18.05 -7.55
C LYS A 318 26.44 16.90 -7.38
N GLY A 319 26.59 15.87 -8.22
CA GLY A 319 25.84 14.63 -8.15
C GLY A 319 26.40 13.66 -7.09
N TYR A 320 25.50 13.00 -6.37
CA TYR A 320 25.81 11.99 -5.37
C TYR A 320 24.86 10.81 -5.48
N ALA A 321 25.38 9.59 -5.39
CA ALA A 321 24.58 8.39 -5.25
C ALA A 321 24.27 8.12 -3.78
N LEU A 322 22.98 8.11 -3.43
CA LEU A 322 22.54 7.74 -2.09
C LEU A 322 22.34 6.23 -2.01
N TYR A 323 22.82 5.62 -0.93
CA TYR A 323 22.56 4.22 -0.62
C TYR A 323 22.08 4.05 0.82
N ALA A 324 21.29 3.00 1.06
CA ALA A 324 20.85 2.60 2.39
C ALA A 324 20.95 1.08 2.58
N ARG A 325 21.45 0.67 3.73
CA ARG A 325 21.51 -0.74 4.17
C ARG A 325 20.58 -0.97 5.34
N ASP A 326 19.76 -2.01 5.26
CA ASP A 326 18.98 -2.55 6.38
C ASP A 326 19.93 -3.34 7.29
N MET A 327 20.11 -2.89 8.54
CA MET A 327 21.11 -3.46 9.45
C MET A 327 20.74 -4.85 10.00
N LYS A 328 19.54 -5.35 9.67
CA LYS A 328 19.07 -6.71 10.02
C LYS A 328 18.98 -7.63 8.80
N SER A 329 19.39 -7.16 7.61
CA SER A 329 19.32 -7.92 6.36
C SER A 329 20.71 -8.28 5.86
N ASP A 330 20.84 -9.51 5.35
CA ASP A 330 22.00 -9.99 4.60
C ASP A 330 21.77 -9.91 3.07
N GLU A 331 20.72 -9.21 2.65
CA GLU A 331 20.37 -9.00 1.24
C GLU A 331 21.47 -8.24 0.50
N ALA A 332 22.00 -8.84 -0.56
CA ALA A 332 22.83 -8.20 -1.57
C ALA A 332 22.02 -7.76 -2.79
N PHE A 333 22.54 -6.76 -3.51
CA PHE A 333 21.94 -6.18 -4.71
C PHE A 333 22.90 -6.24 -5.89
N GLU A 334 22.35 -6.54 -7.06
CA GLU A 334 23.06 -6.50 -8.33
C GLU A 334 22.43 -5.46 -9.25
N TYR A 335 23.25 -4.62 -9.86
CA TYR A 335 22.81 -3.54 -10.73
C TYR A 335 23.26 -3.74 -12.17
N VAL A 336 22.39 -3.35 -13.09
CA VAL A 336 22.69 -3.27 -14.52
C VAL A 336 22.45 -1.84 -15.00
N ARG A 337 23.47 -1.27 -15.65
CA ARG A 337 23.38 0.00 -16.39
C ARG A 337 23.18 -0.35 -17.86
N ALA A 338 22.12 0.17 -18.45
CA ALA A 338 21.82 0.00 -19.86
C ALA A 338 21.64 1.37 -20.55
N ASP A 339 21.77 1.39 -21.87
CA ASP A 339 21.44 2.56 -22.67
C ASP A 339 19.99 2.96 -22.43
N TYR A 340 19.75 4.24 -22.18
CA TYR A 340 18.40 4.73 -21.97
C TYR A 340 17.58 4.64 -23.27
N LYS A 341 16.36 4.10 -23.15
CA LYS A 341 15.35 4.08 -24.21
C LYS A 341 14.18 4.95 -23.79
N THR A 342 13.69 5.79 -24.69
CA THR A 342 12.38 6.44 -24.53
C THR A 342 11.26 5.42 -24.75
N PHE A 343 10.04 5.77 -24.34
CA PHE A 343 8.86 4.94 -24.59
C PHE A 343 8.77 4.53 -26.07
N ASP A 344 8.96 5.49 -26.98
CA ASP A 344 8.80 5.32 -28.42
C ASP A 344 10.00 4.65 -29.11
N SER A 345 11.16 4.61 -28.46
CA SER A 345 12.39 3.99 -28.99
C SER A 345 12.66 2.59 -28.44
N GLY A 346 11.72 2.01 -27.70
CA GLY A 346 11.78 0.60 -27.27
C GLY A 346 11.91 0.37 -25.76
N LEU A 347 11.55 1.34 -24.91
CA LEU A 347 11.61 1.16 -23.45
C LEU A 347 10.81 -0.08 -22.98
N MET A 348 9.61 -0.32 -23.49
CA MET A 348 8.78 -1.44 -23.04
C MET A 348 9.40 -2.82 -23.32
N GLU A 349 10.11 -2.96 -24.45
CA GLU A 349 10.83 -4.18 -24.79
C GLU A 349 12.04 -4.36 -23.85
N GLN A 350 12.79 -3.29 -23.60
CA GLN A 350 13.91 -3.30 -22.66
C GLN A 350 13.46 -3.67 -21.25
N LEU A 351 12.39 -3.04 -20.75
CA LEU A 351 11.81 -3.29 -19.44
C LEU A 351 11.38 -4.75 -19.28
N ASN A 352 10.67 -5.31 -20.25
CA ASN A 352 10.22 -6.71 -20.18
C ASN A 352 11.37 -7.71 -20.34
N THR A 353 12.39 -7.38 -21.12
CA THR A 353 13.62 -8.18 -21.20
C THR A 353 14.30 -8.25 -19.84
N MET A 354 14.44 -7.12 -19.14
CA MET A 354 15.04 -7.05 -17.80
C MET A 354 14.16 -7.71 -16.73
N GLY A 355 12.84 -7.46 -16.76
CA GLY A 355 11.88 -8.06 -15.84
C GLY A 355 11.82 -9.59 -15.94
N SER A 356 11.96 -10.16 -17.14
CA SER A 356 12.05 -11.62 -17.33
C SER A 356 13.25 -12.26 -16.60
N ARG A 357 14.26 -11.45 -16.29
CA ARG A 357 15.49 -11.81 -15.57
C ARG A 357 15.48 -11.33 -14.11
N ALA A 358 14.32 -10.88 -13.61
CA ALA A 358 14.10 -10.33 -12.26
C ALA A 358 14.86 -9.03 -11.95
N TYR A 359 15.20 -8.23 -12.97
CA TYR A 359 15.80 -6.90 -12.78
C TYR A 359 14.74 -5.80 -12.82
N ALA A 360 14.56 -5.11 -11.70
CA ALA A 360 13.59 -4.04 -11.52
C ALA A 360 14.17 -2.73 -11.98
N TYR A 361 13.43 -2.02 -12.83
CA TYR A 361 13.79 -0.68 -13.26
C TYR A 361 13.82 0.29 -12.08
N LEU A 362 14.89 1.06 -11.97
CA LEU A 362 15.08 2.10 -10.94
C LEU A 362 14.84 3.51 -11.48
N GLY A 363 14.74 3.66 -12.81
CA GLY A 363 14.56 4.95 -13.46
C GLY A 363 15.73 5.32 -14.36
N ALA A 364 15.59 6.52 -14.94
CA ALA A 364 16.64 7.16 -15.72
C ALA A 364 17.56 7.95 -14.78
N VAL A 365 18.87 7.86 -14.99
CA VAL A 365 19.86 8.63 -14.26
C VAL A 365 20.56 9.56 -15.24
N ASN A 366 20.58 10.86 -14.92
CA ASN A 366 21.35 11.84 -15.66
C ASN A 366 22.81 11.76 -15.22
N GLU A 367 23.69 11.57 -16.18
CA GLU A 367 25.13 11.47 -16.01
C GLU A 367 25.83 12.51 -16.89
N ASP A 368 27.13 12.73 -16.65
CA ASP A 368 27.90 13.72 -17.40
C ASP A 368 27.99 13.38 -18.91
N ASP A 369 27.87 12.09 -19.27
CA ASP A 369 27.97 11.56 -20.64
C ASP A 369 26.63 11.19 -21.28
N GLY A 370 25.50 11.42 -20.59
CA GLY A 370 24.16 11.18 -21.12
C GLY A 370 23.17 10.68 -20.08
N ILE A 371 22.20 9.87 -20.53
CA ILE A 371 21.16 9.30 -19.67
C ILE A 371 21.30 7.78 -19.71
N ALA A 372 21.31 7.15 -18.55
CA ALA A 372 21.33 5.69 -18.42
C ALA A 372 20.03 5.16 -17.80
N ALA A 373 19.62 3.97 -18.22
CA ALA A 373 18.56 3.19 -17.58
C ALA A 373 19.19 2.28 -16.52
N LEU A 374 18.77 2.43 -15.26
CA LEU A 374 19.28 1.64 -14.16
C LEU A 374 18.30 0.54 -13.77
N TYR A 375 18.83 -0.66 -13.52
CA TYR A 375 18.07 -1.79 -13.05
C TYR A 375 18.73 -2.44 -11.83
N VAL A 376 17.94 -3.07 -10.97
CA VAL A 376 18.41 -3.79 -9.78
C VAL A 376 17.77 -5.16 -9.66
N ARG A 377 18.55 -6.14 -9.23
CA ARG A 377 18.07 -7.44 -8.77
C ARG A 377 18.47 -7.65 -7.33
N SER A 378 17.52 -8.14 -6.54
CA SER A 378 17.75 -8.51 -5.14
C SER A 378 18.16 -9.97 -5.06
N SER A 379 19.10 -10.29 -4.16
CA SER A 379 19.47 -11.68 -3.84
C SER A 379 18.32 -12.48 -3.21
N VAL A 380 17.31 -11.82 -2.63
CA VAL A 380 16.15 -12.47 -2.01
C VAL A 380 14.87 -12.39 -2.86
N SER A 381 14.91 -11.66 -3.98
CA SER A 381 13.81 -11.63 -4.96
C SER A 381 14.33 -11.99 -6.36
N ALA A 382 14.05 -13.22 -6.78
CA ALA A 382 14.48 -13.78 -8.07
C ALA A 382 13.32 -14.09 -9.02
N ALA A 383 12.08 -13.76 -8.63
CA ALA A 383 10.91 -14.07 -9.44
C ALA A 383 10.81 -13.11 -10.64
N PRO A 384 10.66 -13.62 -11.88
CA PRO A 384 10.42 -12.79 -13.04
C PRO A 384 9.14 -11.97 -12.93
N PHE A 385 9.10 -10.85 -13.65
CA PHE A 385 7.94 -9.97 -13.75
C PHE A 385 7.89 -9.26 -15.10
N SER A 386 6.76 -8.64 -15.37
CA SER A 386 6.46 -7.96 -16.63
C SER A 386 6.01 -6.54 -16.37
N TYR A 387 6.28 -5.67 -17.33
CA TYR A 387 5.85 -4.29 -17.36
C TYR A 387 4.74 -4.09 -18.39
N THR A 388 3.75 -3.28 -18.02
CA THR A 388 2.68 -2.82 -18.91
C THR A 388 2.54 -1.31 -18.80
N ALA A 389 1.95 -0.67 -19.80
CA ALA A 389 1.72 0.76 -19.76
C ALA A 389 0.35 1.11 -20.35
N ILE A 390 -0.21 2.22 -19.89
CA ILE A 390 -1.41 2.84 -20.46
C ILE A 390 -1.14 4.33 -20.70
N PRO A 391 -1.80 4.97 -21.68
CA PRO A 391 -1.77 6.43 -21.79
C PRO A 391 -2.21 7.08 -20.48
N ARG A 392 -1.48 8.09 -20.02
CA ARG A 392 -1.84 8.83 -18.81
C ARG A 392 -3.15 9.58 -19.03
N VAL A 393 -4.12 9.35 -18.15
CA VAL A 393 -5.40 10.06 -18.19
C VAL A 393 -5.17 11.49 -17.70
N ALA A 394 -5.30 12.47 -18.60
CA ALA A 394 -5.00 13.88 -18.33
C ALA A 394 -6.25 14.76 -18.13
N SER A 395 -7.40 14.17 -17.78
CA SER A 395 -8.67 14.91 -17.62
C SER A 395 -8.90 15.47 -16.22
N SER A 396 -8.46 14.78 -15.18
CA SER A 396 -8.42 15.25 -13.79
C SER A 396 -7.53 14.34 -12.95
N ALA A 397 -7.17 14.76 -11.73
CA ALA A 397 -6.41 13.94 -10.80
C ALA A 397 -7.18 12.67 -10.37
N GLU A 398 -8.48 12.79 -10.15
CA GLU A 398 -9.36 11.66 -9.80
C GLU A 398 -9.42 10.64 -10.93
N ALA A 399 -9.49 11.10 -12.17
CA ALA A 399 -9.52 10.21 -13.33
C ALA A 399 -8.18 9.47 -13.52
N ALA A 400 -7.06 10.13 -13.28
CA ALA A 400 -5.74 9.49 -13.28
C ALA A 400 -5.63 8.43 -12.18
N VAL A 401 -6.11 8.74 -10.98
CA VAL A 401 -6.06 7.83 -9.83
C VAL A 401 -6.99 6.63 -10.01
N GLU A 402 -8.16 6.83 -10.59
CA GLU A 402 -9.08 5.72 -10.91
C GLU A 402 -8.50 4.80 -11.99
N ALA A 403 -7.79 5.34 -12.98
CA ALA A 403 -7.09 4.53 -13.98
C ALA A 403 -6.00 3.66 -13.33
N ILE A 404 -5.23 4.23 -12.39
CA ILE A 404 -4.25 3.50 -11.59
C ILE A 404 -4.93 2.41 -10.74
N ALA A 405 -6.00 2.76 -10.04
CA ALA A 405 -6.76 1.83 -9.21
C ALA A 405 -7.38 0.69 -10.03
N ASP A 406 -7.76 0.94 -11.29
CA ASP A 406 -8.27 -0.10 -12.19
C ASP A 406 -7.21 -1.14 -12.56
N ARG A 407 -5.97 -0.72 -12.79
CA ARG A 407 -4.84 -1.63 -13.01
C ARG A 407 -4.48 -2.40 -11.74
N ALA A 408 -4.55 -1.73 -10.58
CA ALA A 408 -4.35 -2.37 -9.27
C ALA A 408 -5.34 -3.51 -9.00
N ARG A 409 -6.62 -3.30 -9.32
CA ARG A 409 -7.65 -4.36 -9.27
C ARG A 409 -7.39 -5.52 -10.23
N LYS A 410 -6.54 -5.33 -11.24
CA LYS A 410 -6.09 -6.35 -12.19
C LYS A 410 -4.73 -6.95 -11.79
N GLY A 411 -4.30 -6.78 -10.54
CA GLY A 411 -3.07 -7.35 -10.00
C GLY A 411 -1.80 -6.68 -10.50
N GLU A 412 -1.87 -5.39 -10.88
CA GLU A 412 -0.71 -4.63 -11.35
C GLU A 412 -0.40 -3.46 -10.41
N ALA A 413 0.87 -3.26 -10.12
CA ALA A 413 1.30 -2.17 -9.26
C ALA A 413 1.79 -0.99 -10.10
N TYR A 414 1.34 0.22 -9.74
CA TYR A 414 1.81 1.45 -10.36
C TYR A 414 3.30 1.63 -10.08
N PHE A 415 4.05 1.87 -11.15
CA PHE A 415 5.46 2.21 -11.08
C PHE A 415 5.62 3.72 -11.08
N GLY A 416 5.18 4.40 -12.14
CA GLY A 416 5.42 5.82 -12.34
C GLY A 416 5.07 6.23 -13.76
N ASP A 417 5.16 7.52 -14.05
CA ASP A 417 4.93 8.03 -15.40
C ASP A 417 6.24 8.15 -16.17
N VAL A 418 6.18 7.88 -17.48
CA VAL A 418 7.27 8.10 -18.43
C VAL A 418 6.78 8.91 -19.62
N THR A 419 7.68 9.67 -20.27
CA THR A 419 7.32 10.51 -21.42
C THR A 419 7.34 9.71 -22.73
N SER A 420 6.32 9.91 -23.57
CA SER A 420 6.24 9.49 -24.98
C SER A 420 5.98 10.71 -25.86
N VAL A 421 6.26 10.60 -27.16
CA VAL A 421 5.93 11.61 -28.19
C VAL A 421 4.44 11.95 -28.22
N ASN A 422 3.57 11.03 -27.81
CA ASN A 422 2.11 11.23 -27.79
C ASN A 422 1.56 11.62 -26.41
N GLY A 423 2.43 11.94 -25.45
CA GLY A 423 2.06 12.31 -24.09
C GLY A 423 2.69 11.39 -23.04
N ALA A 424 2.30 11.57 -21.78
CA ALA A 424 2.78 10.71 -20.70
C ALA A 424 2.13 9.32 -20.74
N MET A 425 2.90 8.31 -20.36
CA MET A 425 2.47 6.92 -20.21
C MET A 425 2.64 6.52 -18.75
N SER A 426 1.59 5.97 -18.14
CA SER A 426 1.66 5.40 -16.80
C SER A 426 2.13 3.95 -16.88
N LEU A 427 3.25 3.66 -16.23
CA LEU A 427 3.90 2.36 -16.20
C LEU A 427 3.43 1.54 -14.99
N PHE A 428 3.23 0.25 -15.20
CA PHE A 428 2.80 -0.73 -14.20
C PHE A 428 3.67 -1.98 -14.30
N TYR A 429 3.72 -2.76 -13.22
CA TYR A 429 4.35 -4.09 -13.24
C TYR A 429 3.42 -5.18 -12.68
N ARG A 430 3.61 -6.42 -13.15
CA ARG A 430 2.86 -7.62 -12.77
C ARG A 430 3.78 -8.84 -12.66
N GLY A 431 3.48 -9.68 -11.68
CA GLY A 431 4.29 -10.86 -11.36
C GLY A 431 5.52 -10.44 -10.54
N GLY A 432 6.09 -11.36 -9.78
CA GLY A 432 7.24 -11.11 -8.91
C GLY A 432 6.96 -10.11 -7.77
N TRP A 433 7.42 -10.41 -6.56
CA TRP A 433 7.40 -9.41 -5.50
C TRP A 433 8.53 -8.43 -5.73
N ILE A 434 8.22 -7.25 -6.27
CA ILE A 434 9.05 -6.08 -5.95
C ILE A 434 8.77 -5.81 -4.47
N VAL A 435 9.75 -6.11 -3.61
CA VAL A 435 9.69 -5.87 -2.17
C VAL A 435 9.31 -4.41 -1.93
N GLN A 436 8.03 -4.16 -1.67
CA GLN A 436 7.53 -2.89 -1.14
C GLN A 436 6.99 -3.14 0.26
N PRO A 437 7.75 -2.91 1.33
CA PRO A 437 7.13 -2.90 2.65
C PRO A 437 6.80 -1.47 3.09
N VAL A 438 7.51 -0.47 2.56
CA VAL A 438 7.44 0.95 2.96
C VAL A 438 8.16 1.88 1.95
N THR A 439 9.12 1.31 1.19
CA THR A 439 10.09 2.05 0.38
C THR A 439 10.13 1.52 -1.04
N GLY A 440 9.01 1.58 -1.75
CA GLY A 440 9.05 1.44 -3.20
C GLY A 440 10.24 2.19 -3.82
N VAL A 441 10.69 1.70 -4.97
CA VAL A 441 11.76 2.26 -5.81
C VAL A 441 11.88 3.76 -5.55
N THR A 442 13.05 4.13 -5.08
CA THR A 442 13.39 5.50 -4.74
C THR A 442 13.47 6.22 -6.08
N PHE A 443 12.42 6.99 -6.39
CA PHE A 443 12.35 7.74 -7.64
C PHE A 443 13.29 8.94 -7.54
N PRO A 444 14.13 9.19 -8.56
CA PRO A 444 14.68 10.52 -8.79
C PRO A 444 13.60 11.52 -9.23
#